data_AF-A0A1Y4WKI0-F1
#
_entry.id   AF-A0A1Y4WKI0-F1
#
_cell.length_a   1.000
_cell.length_b   1.000
_cell.length_c   1.000
_cell.angle_alpha   90.00
_cell.angle_beta   90.00
_cell.angle_gamma   90.00
#
_symmetry.space_group_name_H-M   'P 1'
#
loop_
_entity.id
_entity.type
_entity.pdbx_description
1 polymer ?
#
loop_
_entity_poly.entity_id
_entity_poly.type
_entity_poly.pdbx_seq_one_letter_code
_entity_poly.pdbx_strand_id
1 'polypeptide(L)'
;MMKKTLTVSDFKKYCEKEQFTRIIYHSENQEWYQCADPCKVEMAFPAMEIYENPNILYLKSGKNVLYLDRIQCVKVDTESSVLGTIVAVLCGDFGAKHYDRAYTLVFQK
;
A
#
# COMPACT_ATOMS: atom_id res chain seq x y z
N MET A 1 3.66 17.88 -3.24
CA MET A 1 3.65 16.45 -2.86
C MET A 1 5.04 15.98 -2.48
N MET A 2 5.44 16.23 -1.22
CA MET A 2 6.60 15.56 -0.62
C MET A 2 6.27 14.09 -0.34
N LYS A 3 6.93 13.19 -1.08
CA LYS A 3 6.84 11.74 -0.85
C LYS A 3 8.10 11.26 -0.15
N LYS A 4 7.94 10.56 0.98
CA LYS A 4 9.04 9.89 1.68
C LYS A 4 9.12 8.44 1.22
N THR A 5 10.26 8.06 0.65
CA THR A 5 10.54 6.65 0.34
C THR A 5 11.03 5.94 1.61
N LEU A 6 10.42 4.81 1.93
CA LEU A 6 10.70 3.99 3.10
C LEU A 6 11.08 2.57 2.66
N THR A 7 12.01 1.97 3.38
CA THR A 7 12.19 0.51 3.35
C THR A 7 10.97 -0.17 3.98
N VAL A 8 10.80 -1.48 3.79
CA VAL A 8 9.72 -2.23 4.45
C VAL A 8 9.83 -2.14 5.99
N SER A 9 11.06 -2.14 6.51
CA SER A 9 11.32 -1.97 7.95
C SER A 9 10.88 -0.61 8.47
N ASP A 10 11.26 0.46 7.76
CA ASP A 10 10.89 1.82 8.16
C ASP A 10 9.39 2.06 7.99
N PHE A 11 8.78 1.46 6.97
CA PHE A 11 7.33 1.50 6.76
C PHE A 11 6.58 0.81 7.89
N LYS A 12 7.04 -0.36 8.34
CA LYS A 12 6.46 -1.06 9.50
C LYS A 12 6.47 -0.18 10.76
N LYS A 13 7.63 0.39 11.10
CA LYS A 13 7.77 1.31 12.23
C LYS A 13 6.89 2.56 12.09
N TYR A 14 6.78 3.07 10.87
CA TYR A 14 5.91 4.21 10.57
C TYR A 14 4.44 3.87 10.83
N CYS A 15 3.95 2.73 10.36
CA CYS A 15 2.58 2.28 10.60
C CYS A 15 2.29 2.00 12.07
N GLU A 16 3.23 1.39 12.79
CA GLU A 16 3.15 1.19 14.25
C GLU A 16 3.09 2.51 15.01
N LYS A 17 3.76 3.56 14.52
CA LYS A 17 3.69 4.89 15.13
C LYS A 17 2.37 5.61 14.82
N GLU A 18 1.92 5.58 13.57
CA GLU A 18 0.75 6.34 13.14
C GLU A 18 -0.58 5.70 13.53
N GLN A 19 -0.60 4.39 13.85
CA GLN A 19 -1.76 3.67 14.34
C GLN A 19 -2.97 3.76 13.39
N PHE A 20 -2.74 3.47 12.10
CA PHE A 20 -3.83 3.43 11.12
C PHE A 20 -4.84 2.33 11.45
N THR A 21 -6.13 2.66 11.38
CA THR A 21 -7.24 1.76 11.72
C THR A 21 -7.97 1.23 10.48
N ARG A 22 -7.75 1.85 9.32
CA ARG A 22 -8.39 1.47 8.07
C ARG A 22 -7.48 1.70 6.87
N ILE A 23 -7.37 0.68 6.01
CA ILE A 23 -6.65 0.74 4.75
C ILE A 23 -7.64 0.51 3.61
N ILE A 24 -7.67 1.41 2.64
CA ILE A 24 -8.61 1.38 1.52
C ILE A 24 -7.84 1.16 0.21
N TYR A 25 -8.35 0.22 -0.57
CA TYR A 25 -7.96 -0.02 -1.95
C TYR A 25 -9.12 0.40 -2.85
N HIS A 26 -8.82 1.18 -3.89
CA HIS A 26 -9.72 1.43 -5.01
C HIS A 26 -9.04 0.99 -6.30
N SER A 27 -9.74 0.25 -7.14
CA SER A 27 -9.21 -0.15 -8.46
C SER A 27 -8.83 1.08 -9.29
N GLU A 28 -9.61 2.15 -9.22
CA GLU A 28 -9.40 3.38 -9.99
C GLU A 28 -8.15 4.17 -9.61
N ASN A 29 -7.60 3.94 -8.41
CA ASN A 29 -6.39 4.63 -7.94
C ASN A 29 -5.09 3.98 -8.44
N GLN A 30 -5.19 2.85 -9.15
CA GLN A 30 -4.05 2.11 -9.62
C GLN A 30 -3.60 2.64 -10.98
N GLU A 31 -2.29 2.85 -11.17
CA GLU A 31 -1.72 3.37 -12.43
C GLU A 31 -2.08 2.51 -13.65
N TRP A 32 -2.32 1.23 -13.43
CA TRP A 32 -2.66 0.23 -14.44
C TRP A 32 -4.17 0.04 -14.64
N TYR A 33 -5.02 0.81 -13.95
CA TYR A 33 -6.47 0.80 -14.17
C TYR A 33 -6.83 1.39 -15.52
N GLN A 34 -7.74 0.75 -16.25
CA GLN A 34 -8.23 1.26 -17.53
C GLN A 34 -9.68 1.73 -17.37
N CYS A 35 -10.02 2.91 -17.90
CA CYS A 35 -11.41 3.41 -17.83
C CYS A 35 -12.43 2.51 -18.54
N ALA A 36 -11.98 1.62 -19.42
CA ALA A 36 -12.81 0.61 -20.07
C ALA A 36 -13.10 -0.60 -19.17
N ASP A 37 -12.44 -0.72 -18.01
CA ASP A 37 -12.69 -1.80 -17.06
C ASP A 37 -14.13 -1.69 -16.55
N PRO A 38 -14.95 -2.75 -16.71
CA PRO A 38 -16.39 -2.66 -16.47
C PRO A 38 -16.74 -2.57 -14.98
N CYS A 39 -15.79 -2.87 -14.09
CA CYS A 39 -16.01 -2.98 -12.66
C CYS A 39 -15.06 -2.08 -11.87
N LYS A 40 -15.64 -1.30 -10.97
CA LYS A 40 -14.92 -0.52 -9.96
C LYS A 40 -14.99 -1.27 -8.64
N VAL A 41 -13.84 -1.50 -8.03
CA VAL A 41 -13.74 -2.25 -6.78
C VAL A 41 -13.20 -1.33 -5.69
N GLU A 42 -13.95 -1.26 -4.59
CA GLU A 42 -13.47 -0.69 -3.33
C GLU A 42 -13.36 -1.82 -2.30
N MET A 43 -12.23 -1.88 -1.61
CA MET A 43 -12.00 -2.80 -0.50
C MET A 43 -11.46 -2.02 0.70
N ALA A 44 -12.01 -2.29 1.88
CA ALA A 44 -11.54 -1.72 3.13
C ALA A 44 -11.07 -2.82 4.08
N PHE A 45 -9.88 -2.62 4.64
CA PHE A 45 -9.22 -3.57 5.52
C PHE A 45 -8.97 -2.91 6.89
N PRO A 46 -9.50 -3.48 7.99
CA PRO A 46 -9.25 -2.98 9.34
C PRO A 46 -7.90 -3.40 9.92
N ALA A 47 -7.22 -4.37 9.31
CA ALA A 47 -5.99 -4.94 9.85
C ALA A 47 -4.91 -5.06 8.77
N MET A 48 -3.67 -4.94 9.22
CA MET A 48 -2.48 -5.02 8.38
C MET A 48 -1.37 -5.79 9.11
N GLU A 49 -0.63 -6.60 8.37
CA GLU A 49 0.58 -7.28 8.84
C GLU A 49 1.72 -7.07 7.83
N ILE A 50 2.90 -6.69 8.34
CA ILE A 50 4.10 -6.42 7.53
C ILE A 50 5.24 -7.36 7.95
N TYR A 51 5.80 -8.07 6.98
CA TYR A 51 6.93 -9.01 7.16
C TYR A 51 8.14 -8.54 6.35
N GLU A 52 9.34 -8.51 6.94
CA GLU A 52 10.56 -7.98 6.30
C GLU A 52 11.36 -9.05 5.53
N ASN A 53 10.99 -10.33 5.62
CA ASN A 53 11.64 -11.43 4.91
C ASN A 53 10.57 -12.49 4.57
N PRO A 54 9.99 -12.51 3.35
CA PRO A 54 10.46 -11.86 2.10
C PRO A 54 9.69 -10.57 1.72
N ASN A 55 9.67 -9.54 2.57
CA ASN A 55 9.03 -8.24 2.27
C ASN A 55 7.58 -8.34 1.75
N ILE A 56 6.65 -8.57 2.68
CA ILE A 56 5.23 -8.81 2.40
C ILE A 56 4.36 -7.84 3.18
N LEU A 57 3.26 -7.40 2.55
CA LEU A 57 2.15 -6.69 3.17
C LEU A 57 0.87 -7.53 3.01
N TYR A 58 0.26 -7.90 4.14
CA TYR A 58 -1.09 -8.44 4.18
C TYR A 58 -2.06 -7.38 4.69
N LEU A 59 -3.16 -7.17 3.97
CA LEU A 59 -4.33 -6.44 4.45
C LEU A 59 -5.46 -7.42 4.68
N LYS A 60 -6.07 -7.39 5.86
CA LYS A 60 -7.05 -8.40 6.31
C LYS A 60 -8.37 -7.78 6.70
N SER A 61 -9.48 -8.41 6.29
CA SER A 61 -10.85 -8.11 6.70
C SER A 61 -11.62 -9.41 6.88
N GLY A 62 -11.65 -9.94 8.11
CA GLY A 62 -12.19 -11.27 8.39
C GLY A 62 -11.44 -12.36 7.62
N LYS A 63 -12.12 -13.05 6.70
CA LYS A 63 -11.53 -14.08 5.81
C LYS A 63 -10.94 -13.50 4.51
N ASN A 64 -11.17 -12.22 4.24
CA ASN A 64 -10.68 -11.57 3.03
C ASN A 64 -9.26 -11.06 3.25
N VAL A 65 -8.39 -11.32 2.29
CA VAL A 65 -6.98 -10.95 2.36
C VAL A 65 -6.55 -10.35 1.03
N LEU A 66 -5.96 -9.16 1.07
CA LEU A 66 -5.16 -8.63 -0.03
C LEU A 66 -3.69 -8.82 0.34
N TYR A 67 -2.94 -9.47 -0.55
CA TYR A 67 -1.56 -9.85 -0.34
C TYR A 67 -0.69 -9.18 -1.40
N LEU A 68 0.29 -8.39 -0.94
CA LEU A 68 1.32 -7.80 -1.79
C LEU A 68 2.68 -8.36 -1.38
N ASP A 69 3.40 -8.91 -2.34
CA ASP A 69 4.72 -9.49 -2.13
C ASP A 69 5.82 -8.76 -2.89
N ARG A 70 7.06 -9.21 -2.66
CA ARG A 70 8.26 -8.68 -3.32
C ARG A 70 8.32 -7.17 -3.21
N ILE A 71 7.98 -6.63 -2.04
CA ILE A 71 7.98 -5.19 -1.82
C ILE A 71 9.42 -4.71 -1.81
N GLN A 72 9.75 -3.83 -2.76
CA GLN A 72 11.06 -3.21 -2.86
C GLN A 72 11.13 -1.99 -1.92
N CYS A 73 10.13 -1.12 -2.00
CA CYS A 73 10.01 0.06 -1.14
C CYS A 73 8.57 0.57 -1.08
N VAL A 74 8.33 1.51 -0.18
CA VAL A 74 7.04 2.17 -0.01
C VAL A 74 7.22 3.67 -0.08
N LYS A 75 6.39 4.37 -0.86
CA LYS A 75 6.36 5.83 -0.91
C LYS A 75 5.14 6.32 -0.14
N VAL A 76 5.37 7.09 0.91
CA VAL A 76 4.32 7.69 1.73
C VAL A 76 4.19 9.17 1.37
N ASP A 77 2.98 9.59 1.02
CA ASP A 77 2.67 11.01 0.91
C ASP A 77 2.59 11.62 2.31
N THR A 78 3.48 12.57 2.58
CA THR A 78 3.57 13.22 3.90
C THR A 78 2.72 14.47 4.01
N GLU A 79 2.09 14.91 2.91
CA GLU A 79 1.14 16.02 2.95
C GLU A 79 -0.19 15.56 3.56
N SER A 80 -0.76 16.40 4.41
CA SER A 80 -2.08 16.15 4.99
C SER A 80 -3.14 16.18 3.90
N SER A 81 -3.75 15.04 3.62
CA SER A 81 -4.90 14.93 2.74
C SER A 81 -6.16 14.67 3.55
N VAL A 82 -7.28 15.28 3.12
CA VAL A 82 -8.62 15.02 3.67
C VAL A 82 -9.07 13.57 3.50
N LEU A 83 -8.43 12.82 2.59
CA LEU A 83 -8.75 11.42 2.34
C LEU A 83 -7.99 10.45 3.26
N GLY A 84 -6.97 10.92 3.96
CA GLY A 84 -6.00 10.10 4.70
C GLY A 84 -4.61 10.10 4.06
N THR A 85 -3.71 9.26 4.57
CA THR A 85 -2.34 9.13 4.08
C THR A 85 -2.31 8.27 2.81
N ILE A 86 -1.80 8.83 1.71
CA ILE A 86 -1.64 8.09 0.45
C ILE A 86 -0.32 7.32 0.49
N VAL A 87 -0.39 6.01 0.25
CA VAL A 87 0.75 5.11 0.30
C VAL A 87 0.84 4.36 -1.03
N ALA A 88 1.97 4.47 -1.72
CA ALA A 88 2.27 3.66 -2.89
C ALA A 88 3.25 2.53 -2.49
N VAL A 89 2.81 1.28 -2.62
CA VAL A 89 3.63 0.08 -2.38
C VAL A 89 4.22 -0.37 -3.71
N LEU A 90 5.55 -0.38 -3.82
CA LEU A 90 6.26 -0.71 -5.06
C LEU A 90 6.78 -2.15 -4.96
N CYS A 91 6.21 -3.02 -5.79
CA CYS A 91 6.51 -4.45 -5.85
C CYS A 91 7.34 -4.76 -7.10
N GLY A 92 8.37 -5.58 -6.96
CA GLY A 92 9.15 -6.07 -8.09
C GLY A 92 10.24 -7.04 -7.67
N ASP A 93 10.87 -7.68 -8.65
CA ASP A 93 11.87 -8.71 -8.37
C ASP A 93 13.07 -8.20 -7.55
N PHE A 94 13.59 -9.07 -6.69
CA PHE A 94 14.73 -8.76 -5.83
C PHE A 94 15.98 -8.48 -6.68
N GLY A 95 16.58 -7.31 -6.49
CA GLY A 95 17.77 -6.88 -7.24
C GLY A 95 17.49 -6.19 -8.57
N ALA A 96 16.23 -6.10 -8.99
CA ALA A 96 15.85 -5.29 -10.14
C ALA A 96 16.00 -3.79 -9.84
N LYS A 97 16.40 -2.99 -10.85
CA LYS A 97 16.48 -1.52 -10.72
C LYS A 97 15.11 -0.84 -10.76
N HIS A 98 14.09 -1.56 -11.20
CA HIS A 98 12.73 -1.08 -11.37
C HIS A 98 11.75 -1.99 -10.63
N TYR A 99 10.60 -1.43 -10.30
CA TYR A 99 9.46 -2.17 -9.76
C TYR A 99 8.56 -2.60 -10.93
N ASP A 100 7.89 -3.73 -10.78
CA ASP A 100 7.00 -4.29 -11.80
C ASP A 100 5.58 -3.71 -11.67
N ARG A 101 5.17 -3.44 -10.43
CA ARG A 101 3.81 -2.97 -10.13
C ARG A 101 3.80 -2.05 -8.91
N ALA A 102 3.03 -0.98 -8.99
CA ALA A 102 2.74 -0.11 -7.87
C ALA A 102 1.26 -0.26 -7.45
N TYR A 103 1.03 -0.29 -6.14
CA TYR A 103 -0.30 -0.28 -5.55
C TYR A 103 -0.51 0.99 -4.73
N THR A 104 -1.48 1.81 -5.11
CA THR A 104 -1.87 3.01 -4.37
C THR A 104 -2.98 2.66 -3.37
N LEU A 105 -2.70 2.90 -2.11
CA LEU A 105 -3.57 2.63 -0.97
C LEU A 105 -3.81 3.92 -0.19
N VAL A 106 -4.95 4.00 0.49
CA VAL A 106 -5.30 5.11 1.38
C VAL A 106 -5.37 4.61 2.81
N PHE A 107 -4.56 5.18 3.69
CA PHE A 107 -4.45 4.81 5.10
C PHE A 107 -5.14 5.88 5.97
N GLN A 108 -6.04 5.45 6.85
CA GLN A 108 -6.86 6.32 7.68
C GLN A 108 -6.71 5.98 9.17
N LYS A 109 -6.89 6.99 10.03
CA LYS A 109 -6.94 6.88 11.49
C LYS A 109 -8.38 6.71 11.95
#